data_AF-A0A941FFJ1-F1
#
_entry.id   AF-A0A941FFJ1-F1
#
_cell.length_a   1.000
_cell.length_b   1.000
_cell.length_c   1.000
_cell.angle_alpha   90.00
_cell.angle_beta   90.00
_cell.angle_gamma   90.00
#
_symmetry.space_group_name_H-M   'P 1'
#
loop_
_entity.id
_entity.type
_entity.pdbx_description
1 polymer ?
#
loop_
_entity_poly.entity_id
_entity_poly.type
_entity_poly.pdbx_seq_one_letter_code
_entity_poly.pdbx_strand_id
1 'polypeptide(L)'
;MGGISAEAAGAFVATLALGVSAWSVFYLARQTKAAAEQTRAAAEQTRAAAEQTMISNAVAAVSANDMVLRSLREVHVLMLERPGSRAYFYGDRPLPEESSRRDEILTIAELLADVLSSGIHVHSCVPGSASAEPWADYCRHVLGSSRVLRDLVRAHPGWWSNLTALLPSSSSS
;
A
#
# COMPACT_ATOMS: atom_id res chain seq x y z
N MET A 1 -33.77 69.16 45.24
CA MET A 1 -33.81 67.69 45.22
C MET A 1 -34.45 67.27 43.91
N GLY A 2 -33.64 67.05 42.88
CA GLY A 2 -34.11 66.73 41.53
C GLY A 2 -34.39 65.25 41.40
N GLY A 3 -35.67 64.89 41.22
CA GLY A 3 -36.05 63.54 40.82
C GLY A 3 -35.61 63.32 39.39
N ILE A 4 -34.65 62.44 39.16
CA ILE A 4 -34.46 61.83 37.85
C ILE A 4 -35.79 61.15 37.53
N SER A 5 -36.49 61.59 36.48
CA SER A 5 -37.76 60.99 36.11
C SER A 5 -37.51 59.52 35.74
N ALA A 6 -38.45 58.62 36.07
CA ALA A 6 -38.36 57.20 35.73
C ALA A 6 -38.10 56.96 34.23
N GLU A 7 -38.52 57.91 33.39
CA GLU A 7 -38.25 57.94 31.95
C GLU A 7 -36.76 58.11 31.62
N ALA A 8 -36.03 58.98 32.33
CA ALA A 8 -34.60 59.17 32.13
C ALA A 8 -33.79 57.93 32.56
N ALA A 9 -34.19 57.28 33.65
CA ALA A 9 -33.60 56.00 34.08
C ALA A 9 -33.87 54.88 33.06
N GLY A 10 -35.10 54.78 32.53
CA GLY A 10 -35.46 53.83 31.49
C GLY A 10 -34.69 54.04 30.18
N ALA A 11 -34.53 55.29 29.74
CA ALA A 11 -33.78 55.64 28.54
C ALA A 11 -32.30 55.24 28.64
N PHE A 12 -31.69 55.44 29.81
CA PHE A 12 -30.30 55.04 30.06
C PHE A 12 -30.10 53.53 29.99
N VAL A 13 -30.99 52.76 30.64
CA VAL A 13 -30.96 51.29 30.60
C VAL A 13 -31.15 50.77 29.17
N ALA A 14 -32.09 51.33 28.42
CA ALA A 14 -32.31 50.96 27.02
C ALA A 14 -31.07 51.21 26.16
N THR A 15 -30.39 52.35 26.38
CA THR A 15 -29.16 52.70 25.64
C THR A 15 -28.02 51.73 25.94
N LEU A 16 -27.82 51.36 27.21
CA LEU A 16 -26.81 50.36 27.59
C LEU A 16 -27.12 48.98 27.00
N ALA A 17 -28.39 48.56 27.04
CA ALA A 17 -28.82 47.28 26.48
C ALA A 17 -28.55 47.20 24.96
N LEU A 18 -28.78 48.29 24.23
CA LEU A 18 -28.46 48.39 22.81
C LEU A 18 -26.95 48.33 22.55
N GLY A 19 -26.15 49.02 23.37
CA GLY A 19 -24.69 48.98 23.28
C GLY A 19 -24.12 47.58 23.49
N VAL A 20 -24.59 46.86 24.51
CA VAL A 20 -24.19 45.47 24.79
C VAL A 20 -24.62 44.54 23.66
N SER A 21 -25.84 44.71 23.14
CA SER A 21 -26.36 43.90 22.03
C SER A 21 -25.53 44.09 20.75
N ALA A 22 -25.22 45.34 20.39
CA ALA A 22 -24.40 45.66 19.23
C ALA A 22 -22.97 45.10 19.37
N TRP A 23 -22.38 45.23 20.57
CA TRP A 23 -21.06 44.67 20.86
C TRP A 23 -21.05 43.13 20.75
N SER A 24 -22.07 42.47 21.32
CA SER A 24 -22.22 41.02 21.25
C SER A 24 -22.33 40.53 19.80
N VAL A 25 -23.17 41.18 18.98
CA VAL A 25 -23.30 40.87 17.56
C VAL A 25 -21.99 41.07 16.80
N PHE A 26 -21.27 42.17 17.07
CA PHE A 26 -19.96 42.41 16.46
C PHE A 26 -18.93 41.35 16.84
N TYR A 27 -18.90 40.95 18.11
CA TYR A 27 -18.01 39.90 18.61
C TYR A 27 -18.32 38.53 17.97
N LEU A 28 -19.59 38.15 17.91
CA LEU A 28 -20.06 36.94 17.24
C LEU A 28 -19.68 36.95 15.75
N ALA A 29 -19.88 38.08 15.05
CA ALA A 29 -19.49 38.21 13.64
C ALA A 29 -17.98 38.05 13.42
N ARG A 30 -17.14 38.53 14.36
CA ARG A 30 -15.69 38.29 14.29
C ARG A 30 -15.33 36.84 14.56
N GLN A 31 -15.99 36.19 15.52
CA GLN A 31 -15.76 34.78 15.82
C GLN A 31 -16.15 33.87 14.65
N THR A 32 -17.31 34.10 14.03
CA THR A 32 -17.76 33.30 12.88
C THR A 32 -16.84 33.47 11.68
N LYS A 33 -16.34 34.68 11.42
CA LYS A 33 -15.35 34.92 10.38
C LYS A 33 -14.06 34.14 10.62
N ALA A 34 -13.51 34.19 11.83
CA ALA A 34 -12.30 33.43 12.18
C ALA A 34 -12.50 31.91 12.07
N ALA A 35 -13.65 31.40 12.52
CA ALA A 35 -13.98 29.98 12.39
C ALA A 35 -14.13 29.55 10.92
N ALA A 36 -14.71 30.40 10.07
CA ALA A 36 -14.83 30.15 8.64
C ALA A 36 -13.46 30.12 7.95
N GLU A 37 -12.57 31.05 8.29
CA GLU A 37 -11.19 31.08 7.80
C GLU A 37 -10.41 29.82 8.22
N GLN A 38 -10.55 29.41 9.48
CA GLN A 38 -9.92 28.18 9.98
C GLN A 38 -10.45 26.93 9.27
N THR A 39 -11.76 26.84 9.07
CA THR A 39 -12.39 25.71 8.37
C THR A 39 -11.90 25.62 6.93
N ARG A 40 -11.79 26.77 6.25
CA ARG A 40 -11.26 26.83 4.89
C ARG A 40 -9.80 26.37 4.82
N ALA A 41 -8.95 26.87 5.71
CA ALA A 41 -7.55 26.46 5.77
C ALA A 41 -7.41 24.96 6.05
N ALA A 42 -8.22 24.41 6.97
CA ALA A 42 -8.25 22.98 7.26
C ALA A 42 -8.72 22.15 6.05
N ALA A 43 -9.70 22.64 5.28
CA ALA A 43 -10.16 21.99 4.06
C ALA A 43 -9.06 21.99 2.98
N GLU A 44 -8.36 23.12 2.80
CA GLU A 44 -7.23 23.22 1.87
C GLU A 44 -6.08 22.29 2.28
N GLN A 45 -5.74 22.22 3.57
CA GLN A 45 -4.73 21.29 4.10
C GLN A 45 -5.14 19.83 3.91
N THR A 46 -6.40 19.49 4.18
CA THR A 46 -6.91 18.12 3.99
C THR A 46 -6.84 17.70 2.52
N ARG A 47 -7.18 18.61 1.60
CA ARG A 47 -7.05 18.37 0.17
C ARG A 47 -5.60 18.13 -0.24
N ALA A 48 -4.69 19.01 0.19
CA ALA A 48 -3.26 18.87 -0.12
C ALA A 48 -2.68 17.55 0.45
N ALA A 49 -3.07 17.16 1.66
CA ALA A 49 -2.66 15.90 2.28
C ALA A 49 -3.21 14.69 1.50
N ALA A 50 -4.44 14.75 0.99
CA ALA A 50 -5.01 13.71 0.14
C ALA A 50 -4.25 13.59 -1.19
N GLU A 51 -3.95 14.71 -1.85
CA GLU A 51 -3.14 14.76 -3.08
C GLU A 51 -1.73 14.17 -2.85
N GLN A 52 -1.07 14.56 -1.74
CA GLN A 52 0.23 14.03 -1.37
C GLN A 52 0.20 12.53 -1.08
N THR A 53 -0.85 12.04 -0.41
CA THR A 53 -1.03 10.61 -0.13
C THR A 53 -1.18 9.81 -1.43
N MET A 54 -1.94 10.32 -2.40
CA MET A 54 -2.08 9.66 -3.71
C MET A 54 -0.73 9.57 -4.43
N ILE A 55 0.05 10.65 -4.46
CA ILE A 55 1.39 10.65 -5.08
C ILE A 55 2.30 9.66 -4.36
N SER A 56 2.31 9.66 -3.02
CA SER A 56 3.15 8.75 -2.24
C SER A 56 2.79 7.28 -2.51
N ASN A 57 1.51 6.96 -2.61
CA ASN A 57 1.06 5.60 -2.93
C ASN A 57 1.49 5.18 -4.34
N ALA A 58 1.38 6.09 -5.32
CA ALA A 58 1.81 5.82 -6.70
C ALA A 58 3.33 5.57 -6.77
N VAL A 59 4.14 6.39 -6.08
CA VAL A 59 5.59 6.19 -5.99
C VAL A 59 5.92 4.86 -5.31
N ALA A 60 5.27 4.53 -4.20
CA ALA A 60 5.45 3.26 -3.51
C ALA A 60 5.15 2.05 -4.43
N ALA A 61 4.09 2.13 -5.24
CA ALA A 61 3.73 1.10 -6.21
C ALA A 61 4.80 0.89 -7.30
N VAL A 62 5.33 1.99 -7.84
CA VAL A 62 6.40 1.94 -8.86
C VAL A 62 7.68 1.38 -8.26
N SER A 63 8.09 1.83 -7.07
CA SER A 63 9.28 1.35 -6.38
C SER A 63 9.19 -0.13 -6.01
N ALA A 64 8.03 -0.56 -5.51
CA ALA A 64 7.72 -1.97 -5.27
C ALA A 64 7.95 -2.83 -6.53
N ASN A 65 7.38 -2.39 -7.65
CA ASN A 65 7.47 -3.10 -8.92
C ASN A 65 8.92 -3.15 -9.44
N ASP A 66 9.65 -2.04 -9.39
CA ASP A 66 11.06 -1.97 -9.80
C ASP A 66 11.96 -2.91 -8.97
N MET A 67 11.76 -2.92 -7.65
CA MET A 67 12.52 -3.80 -6.75
C MET A 67 12.30 -5.28 -7.11
N VAL A 68 11.05 -5.70 -7.25
CA VAL A 68 10.70 -7.09 -7.56
C VAL A 68 11.21 -7.50 -8.94
N LEU A 69 11.08 -6.64 -9.95
CA LEU A 69 11.60 -6.90 -11.30
C LEU A 69 13.13 -6.96 -11.35
N ARG A 70 13.83 -6.19 -10.50
CA ARG A 70 15.29 -6.27 -10.38
C ARG A 70 15.71 -7.62 -9.81
N SER A 71 15.10 -8.07 -8.73
CA SER A 71 15.42 -9.38 -8.16
C SER A 71 15.07 -10.54 -9.11
N LEU A 72 13.96 -10.44 -9.85
CA LEU A 72 13.63 -11.44 -10.88
C LEU A 72 14.68 -11.45 -12.00
N ARG A 73 15.17 -10.29 -12.41
CA ARG A 73 16.22 -10.17 -13.43
C ARG A 73 17.50 -10.86 -12.96
N GLU A 74 17.91 -10.69 -11.71
CA GLU A 74 19.09 -11.35 -11.15
C GLU A 74 18.98 -12.88 -11.25
N VAL A 75 17.81 -13.43 -10.90
CA VAL A 75 17.53 -14.87 -11.06
C VAL A 75 17.60 -15.29 -12.53
N HIS A 76 17.04 -14.51 -13.46
CA HIS A 76 17.12 -14.81 -14.89
C HIS A 76 18.55 -14.74 -15.44
N VAL A 77 19.38 -13.82 -14.94
CA VAL A 77 20.81 -13.74 -15.29
C VAL A 77 21.54 -15.00 -14.83
N LEU A 78 21.31 -15.48 -13.59
CA LEU A 78 21.85 -16.76 -13.13
C LEU A 78 21.42 -17.94 -14.01
N MET A 79 20.18 -17.92 -14.51
CA MET A 79 19.70 -18.95 -15.44
C MET A 79 20.39 -18.88 -16.82
N LEU A 80 20.75 -17.68 -17.28
CA LEU A 80 21.51 -17.49 -18.53
C LEU A 80 22.96 -17.98 -18.38
N GLU A 81 23.58 -17.73 -17.23
CA GLU A 81 24.94 -18.18 -16.91
C GLU A 81 25.05 -19.70 -16.75
N ARG A 82 23.93 -20.39 -16.48
CA ARG A 82 23.83 -21.85 -16.36
C ARG A 82 22.92 -22.43 -17.44
N PRO A 83 23.43 -22.69 -18.66
CA PRO A 83 22.62 -23.17 -19.79
C PRO A 83 21.77 -24.40 -19.45
N GLY A 84 20.48 -24.34 -19.81
CA GLY A 84 19.51 -25.40 -19.57
C GLY A 84 18.83 -25.38 -18.20
N SER A 85 19.28 -24.55 -17.25
CA SER A 85 18.64 -24.39 -15.94
C SER A 85 17.19 -23.90 -16.06
N ARG A 86 16.91 -22.98 -17.00
CA ARG A 86 15.56 -22.45 -17.26
C ARG A 86 14.51 -23.55 -17.48
N ALA A 87 14.89 -24.69 -18.06
CA ALA A 87 13.96 -25.77 -18.37
C ALA A 87 13.38 -26.47 -17.13
N TYR A 88 14.04 -26.37 -15.97
CA TYR A 88 13.50 -26.88 -14.70
C TYR A 88 12.42 -25.97 -14.09
N PHE A 89 12.39 -24.69 -14.50
CA PHE A 89 11.47 -23.67 -13.97
C PHE A 89 10.33 -23.30 -14.91
N TYR A 90 10.55 -23.44 -16.22
CA TYR A 90 9.57 -23.07 -17.25
C TYR A 90 9.24 -24.21 -18.22
N GLY A 91 9.75 -25.41 -17.97
CA GLY A 91 9.55 -26.58 -18.85
C GLY A 91 9.26 -27.87 -18.10
N ASP A 92 8.87 -27.77 -16.82
CA ASP A 92 8.49 -28.88 -15.93
C ASP A 92 9.50 -30.05 -15.84
N ARG A 93 10.79 -29.80 -16.10
CA ARG A 93 11.81 -30.86 -15.96
C ARG A 93 11.95 -31.30 -14.49
N PRO A 94 12.10 -32.61 -14.22
CA PRO A 94 12.36 -33.09 -12.87
C PRO A 94 13.75 -32.67 -12.41
N LEU A 95 13.95 -32.64 -11.09
CA LEU A 95 15.25 -32.33 -10.48
C LEU A 95 16.32 -33.34 -10.97
N PRO A 96 17.54 -32.90 -11.35
CA PRO A 96 18.56 -33.81 -11.86
C PRO A 96 19.05 -34.78 -10.77
N GLU A 97 19.53 -35.96 -11.19
CA GLU A 97 20.07 -36.99 -10.27
C GLU A 97 21.50 -36.67 -9.82
N GLU A 98 22.30 -36.04 -10.68
CA GLU A 98 23.65 -35.60 -10.36
C GLU A 98 23.64 -34.56 -9.24
N SER A 99 24.38 -34.82 -8.15
CA SER A 99 24.31 -34.04 -6.91
C SER A 99 24.73 -32.57 -7.09
N SER A 100 25.84 -32.32 -7.77
CA SER A 100 26.33 -30.95 -8.04
C SER A 100 25.29 -30.13 -8.80
N ARG A 101 24.75 -30.70 -9.89
CA ARG A 101 23.72 -30.05 -10.70
C ARG A 101 22.40 -29.90 -9.95
N ARG A 102 22.07 -30.86 -9.09
CA ARG A 102 20.88 -30.80 -8.22
C ARG A 102 20.96 -29.61 -7.27
N ASP A 103 22.09 -29.44 -6.58
CA ASP A 103 22.28 -28.36 -5.62
C ASP A 103 22.24 -26.99 -6.31
N GLU A 104 22.81 -26.87 -7.52
CA GLU A 104 22.71 -25.66 -8.33
C GLU A 104 21.27 -25.30 -8.69
N ILE A 105 20.47 -26.28 -9.14
CA ILE A 105 19.07 -26.07 -9.49
C ILE A 105 18.23 -25.76 -8.25
N LEU A 106 18.47 -26.42 -7.12
CA LEU A 106 17.79 -26.10 -5.86
C LEU A 106 18.11 -24.69 -5.37
N THR A 107 19.36 -24.25 -5.46
CA THR A 107 19.75 -22.89 -5.09
C THR A 107 19.02 -21.85 -5.94
N ILE A 108 18.92 -22.05 -7.26
CA ILE A 108 18.14 -21.15 -8.13
C ILE A 108 16.65 -21.22 -7.80
N ALA A 109 16.13 -22.39 -7.42
CA ALA A 109 14.74 -22.58 -7.03
C ALA A 109 14.39 -21.80 -5.76
N GLU A 110 15.25 -21.83 -4.74
CA GLU A 110 15.10 -21.07 -3.50
C GLU A 110 15.09 -19.56 -3.79
N LEU A 111 16.08 -19.07 -4.56
CA LEU A 111 16.14 -17.66 -4.97
C LEU A 111 14.89 -17.23 -5.74
N LEU A 112 14.41 -18.07 -6.66
CA LEU A 112 13.18 -17.77 -7.40
C LEU A 112 11.96 -17.77 -6.46
N ALA A 113 11.84 -18.72 -5.53
CA ALA A 113 10.76 -18.74 -4.55
C ALA A 113 10.79 -17.49 -3.64
N ASP A 114 11.96 -17.05 -3.21
CA ASP A 114 12.12 -15.80 -2.45
C ASP A 114 11.63 -14.58 -3.23
N VAL A 115 11.96 -14.48 -4.53
CA VAL A 115 11.49 -13.39 -5.39
C VAL A 115 9.97 -13.44 -5.58
N LEU A 116 9.40 -14.61 -5.86
CA LEU A 116 7.97 -14.77 -6.05
C LEU A 116 7.19 -14.40 -4.77
N SER A 117 7.63 -14.93 -3.61
CA SER A 117 7.05 -14.63 -2.31
C SER A 117 7.17 -13.14 -1.96
N SER A 118 8.36 -12.57 -2.14
CA SER A 118 8.61 -11.15 -1.86
C SER A 118 7.73 -10.25 -2.71
N GLY A 119 7.56 -10.57 -4.01
CA GLY A 119 6.68 -9.77 -4.86
C GLY A 119 5.21 -9.85 -4.46
N ILE A 120 4.71 -11.01 -4.01
CA ILE A 120 3.35 -11.10 -3.45
C ILE A 120 3.23 -10.22 -2.22
N HIS A 121 4.18 -10.34 -1.30
CA HIS A 121 4.17 -9.57 -0.05
C HIS A 121 4.19 -8.06 -0.32
N VAL A 122 5.16 -7.60 -1.12
CA VAL A 122 5.36 -6.17 -1.40
C VAL A 122 4.15 -5.57 -2.10
N HIS A 123 3.60 -6.24 -3.12
CA HIS A 123 2.40 -5.73 -3.81
C HIS A 123 1.15 -5.78 -2.93
N SER A 124 1.05 -6.70 -1.97
CA SER A 124 -0.06 -6.72 -1.00
C SER A 124 -0.02 -5.56 0.01
N CYS A 125 1.17 -5.02 0.28
CA CYS A 125 1.38 -3.91 1.20
C CYS A 125 1.14 -2.53 0.56
N VAL A 126 1.05 -2.45 -0.78
CA VAL A 126 0.85 -1.18 -1.49
C VAL A 126 -0.63 -0.98 -1.83
N PRO A 127 -1.30 0.04 -1.25
CA PRO A 127 -2.70 0.31 -1.51
C PRO A 127 -2.97 0.57 -3.00
N GLY A 128 -3.93 -0.17 -3.58
CA GLY A 128 -4.33 0.01 -4.98
C GLY A 128 -3.28 -0.40 -6.00
N SER A 129 -2.29 -1.24 -5.63
CA SER A 129 -1.29 -1.72 -6.57
C SER A 129 -1.92 -2.52 -7.71
N ALA A 130 -1.87 -1.98 -8.93
CA ALA A 130 -2.34 -2.67 -10.13
C ALA A 130 -1.51 -3.91 -10.49
N SER A 131 -0.34 -4.09 -9.88
CA SER A 131 0.56 -5.23 -10.12
C SER A 131 0.31 -6.42 -9.19
N ALA A 132 -0.51 -6.28 -8.14
CA ALA A 132 -0.70 -7.35 -7.14
C ALA A 132 -1.30 -8.62 -7.75
N GLU A 133 -2.39 -8.50 -8.49
CA GLU A 133 -3.04 -9.63 -9.17
C GLU A 133 -2.19 -10.19 -10.33
N PRO A 134 -1.66 -9.37 -11.25
CA PRO A 134 -0.74 -9.85 -12.29
C PRO A 134 0.49 -10.59 -11.73
N TRP A 135 1.02 -10.14 -10.58
CA TRP A 135 2.13 -10.83 -9.93
C TRP A 135 1.71 -12.18 -9.36
N ALA A 136 0.54 -12.26 -8.72
CA ALA A 136 -0.01 -13.53 -8.24
C ALA A 136 -0.29 -14.51 -9.40
N ASP A 137 -0.78 -14.01 -10.54
CA ASP A 137 -0.97 -14.80 -11.77
C ASP A 137 0.36 -15.34 -12.30
N TYR A 138 1.40 -14.50 -12.32
CA TYR A 138 2.75 -14.90 -12.68
C TYR A 138 3.29 -15.99 -11.74
N CYS A 139 3.11 -15.82 -10.42
CA CYS A 139 3.50 -16.83 -9.43
C CYS A 139 2.77 -18.16 -9.68
N ARG A 140 1.46 -18.13 -9.92
CA ARG A 140 0.65 -19.32 -10.26
C ARG A 140 1.16 -19.99 -11.54
N HIS A 141 1.49 -19.21 -12.57
CA HIS A 141 2.04 -19.73 -13.82
C HIS A 141 3.39 -20.43 -13.61
N VAL A 142 4.31 -19.82 -12.87
CA VAL A 142 5.63 -20.38 -12.61
C VAL A 142 5.53 -21.65 -11.75
N LEU A 143 4.72 -21.64 -10.68
CA LEU A 143 4.45 -22.84 -9.87
C LEU A 143 3.76 -23.93 -10.71
N GLY A 144 2.85 -23.58 -11.62
CA GLY A 144 2.21 -24.51 -12.55
C GLY A 144 3.19 -25.13 -13.56
N SER A 145 4.28 -24.44 -13.88
CA SER A 145 5.24 -24.85 -14.92
C SER A 145 6.53 -25.48 -14.37
N SER A 146 6.68 -25.58 -13.04
CA SER A 146 7.89 -26.11 -12.40
C SER A 146 7.58 -27.12 -11.30
N ARG A 147 7.81 -28.40 -11.59
CA ARG A 147 7.84 -29.46 -10.57
C ARG A 147 8.82 -29.14 -9.45
N VAL A 148 10.02 -28.65 -9.77
CA VAL A 148 11.06 -28.31 -8.78
C VAL A 148 10.53 -27.31 -7.75
N LEU A 149 9.92 -26.20 -8.19
CA LEU A 149 9.38 -25.20 -7.27
C LEU A 149 8.18 -25.73 -6.46
N ARG A 150 7.29 -26.51 -7.07
CA ARG A 150 6.16 -27.11 -6.33
C ARG A 150 6.65 -28.01 -5.22
N ASP A 151 7.61 -28.89 -5.53
CA ASP A 151 8.13 -29.85 -4.56
C ASP A 151 8.90 -29.12 -3.45
N LEU A 152 9.68 -28.10 -3.79
CA LEU A 152 10.38 -27.25 -2.83
C LEU A 152 9.41 -26.51 -1.89
N VAL A 153 8.40 -25.82 -2.43
CA VAL A 153 7.41 -25.07 -1.64
C VAL A 153 6.56 -26.01 -0.77
N ARG A 154 6.26 -27.23 -1.24
CA ARG A 154 5.56 -28.25 -0.44
C ARG A 154 6.44 -28.82 0.68
N ALA A 155 7.74 -28.97 0.44
CA ALA A 155 8.69 -29.43 1.46
C ALA A 155 8.89 -28.40 2.58
N HIS A 156 8.73 -27.11 2.27
CA HIS A 156 8.95 -26.00 3.20
C HIS A 156 7.75 -25.04 3.28
N PRO A 157 6.56 -25.49 3.75
CA PRO A 157 5.34 -24.67 3.71
C PRO A 157 5.39 -23.42 4.59
N GLY A 158 6.28 -23.40 5.59
CA GLY A 158 6.47 -22.24 6.46
C GLY A 158 7.36 -21.13 5.87
N TRP A 159 8.18 -21.44 4.87
CA TRP A 159 9.14 -20.47 4.31
C TRP A 159 8.45 -19.50 3.34
N TRP A 160 7.54 -20.01 2.52
CA TRP A 160 6.80 -19.23 1.53
C TRP A 160 5.30 -19.48 1.63
N SER A 161 4.71 -19.19 2.79
CA SER A 161 3.29 -19.47 3.08
C SER A 161 2.32 -18.88 2.04
N ASN A 162 2.63 -17.71 1.48
CA ASN A 162 1.88 -17.09 0.40
C ASN A 162 1.95 -17.88 -0.92
N LEU A 163 3.08 -18.53 -1.24
CA LEU A 163 3.22 -19.42 -2.40
C LEU A 163 2.53 -20.75 -2.17
N THR A 164 2.54 -21.27 -0.93
CA THR A 164 1.80 -22.48 -0.58
C THR A 164 0.31 -22.34 -0.89
N ALA A 165 -0.27 -21.17 -0.62
CA ALA A 165 -1.67 -20.86 -0.96
C ALA A 165 -1.95 -20.82 -2.48
N LEU A 166 -0.91 -20.68 -3.32
CA LEU A 166 -1.01 -20.60 -4.77
C LEU A 166 -0.65 -21.92 -5.49
N LEU A 167 -0.28 -22.97 -4.74
CA LEU A 167 0.01 -24.26 -5.33
C LEU A 167 -1.22 -24.80 -6.08
N PRO A 168 -1.04 -25.45 -7.24
CA PRO A 168 -2.14 -26.10 -7.93
C PRO A 168 -2.75 -27.17 -7.02
N SER A 169 -4.08 -27.20 -6.96
CA SER A 169 -4.83 -28.29 -6.32
C SER A 169 -4.39 -29.61 -6.93
N SER A 170 -4.17 -30.62 -6.09
CA SER A 170 -3.78 -31.97 -6.48
C SER A 170 -4.92 -32.65 -7.27
N SER A 171 -5.19 -32.21 -8.49
CA SER A 171 -6.07 -32.92 -9.41
C SER A 171 -5.29 -34.11 -9.95
N SER A 172 -5.61 -35.28 -9.40
CA SER A 172 -5.26 -36.60 -9.90
C SER A 172 -5.49 -36.72 -11.40
N SER A 173 -4.42 -36.95 -12.17
CA SER A 173 -4.38 -37.71 -13.44
C SER A 173 -2.92 -37.98 -13.79
#